data_AF-A0A419S3Z0-F1
#
_entry.id   AF-A0A419S3Z0-F1
#
_cell.length_a   1.000
_cell.length_b   1.000
_cell.length_c   1.000
_cell.angle_alpha   90.00
_cell.angle_beta   90.00
_cell.angle_gamma   90.00
#
_symmetry.space_group_name_H-M   'P 1'
#
loop_
_entity.id
_entity.type
_entity.pdbx_description
1 polymer ?
#
loop_
_entity_poly.entity_id
_entity_poly.type
_entity_poly.pdbx_seq_one_letter_code
_entity_poly.pdbx_strand_id
1 'polypeptide(L)'
;MRKLLKSIALTGALALGLSVGAFAQNGGGGFRGGMDRMNYDQLNLTEVQKKQVGANREAQRAGQEKFNASLTADQKKIMEDTSIQPRERFQKLQASLTADQKAIQQANMELGRKNREAFEASLSAEQKAKYDEMRANWRPGGNRQNAPRND
;
A
#
# COMPACT_ATOMS: atom_id res chain seq x y z
N MET A 1 43.53 51.00 5.18
CA MET A 1 43.09 49.82 4.40
C MET A 1 43.64 48.54 5.03
N ARG A 2 42.82 47.78 5.75
CA ARG A 2 43.11 46.40 6.16
C ARG A 2 41.83 45.59 6.02
N LYS A 3 41.84 44.64 5.08
CA LYS A 3 40.76 43.70 4.80
C LYS A 3 40.67 42.69 5.95
N LEU A 4 39.49 42.47 6.50
CA LEU A 4 39.21 41.42 7.47
C LEU A 4 37.88 40.75 7.11
N LEU A 5 37.94 39.91 6.08
CA LEU A 5 36.91 38.92 5.80
C LEU A 5 37.07 37.80 6.82
N LYS A 6 36.11 37.67 7.74
CA LYS A 6 36.03 36.53 8.65
C LYS A 6 35.37 35.37 7.90
N SER A 7 36.16 34.35 7.66
CA SER A 7 35.78 33.07 7.05
C SER A 7 34.72 32.37 7.90
N ILE A 8 33.57 32.06 7.29
CA ILE A 8 32.53 31.24 7.89
C ILE A 8 33.04 29.80 7.92
N ALA A 9 33.12 29.23 9.12
CA ALA A 9 33.46 27.84 9.35
C ALA A 9 32.42 26.92 8.69
N LEU A 10 32.84 26.15 7.70
CA LEU A 10 32.05 25.12 7.06
C LEU A 10 32.23 23.81 7.83
N THR A 11 31.51 23.68 8.95
CA THR A 11 31.44 22.44 9.72
C THR A 11 30.10 21.78 9.44
N GLY A 12 30.10 20.73 8.62
CA GLY A 12 28.92 19.96 8.28
C GLY A 12 29.31 18.57 7.84
N ALA A 13 29.87 17.77 8.76
CA ALA A 13 30.08 16.35 8.55
C ALA A 13 28.71 15.64 8.52
N LEU A 14 28.23 15.36 7.30
CA LEU A 14 27.00 14.60 7.07
C LEU A 14 27.32 13.11 7.17
N ALA A 15 27.32 12.57 8.39
CA ALA A 15 27.37 11.13 8.61
C ALA A 15 25.96 10.55 8.49
N LEU A 16 25.54 10.19 7.27
CA LEU A 16 24.36 9.36 7.07
C LEU A 16 24.79 7.89 7.11
N GLY A 17 24.73 7.31 8.31
CA GLY A 17 24.73 5.87 8.48
C GLY A 17 23.44 5.28 7.92
N LEU A 18 23.52 4.64 6.75
CA LEU A 18 22.48 3.73 6.27
C LEU A 18 22.77 2.35 6.84
N SER A 19 22.25 2.10 8.04
CA SER A 19 22.19 0.76 8.60
C SER A 19 21.23 -0.09 7.77
N VAL A 20 21.76 -1.20 7.28
CA VAL A 20 21.04 -2.24 6.55
C VAL A 20 19.98 -2.84 7.47
N GLY A 21 18.72 -2.71 7.07
CA GLY A 21 17.59 -3.38 7.70
C GLY A 21 16.70 -3.99 6.62
N ALA A 22 17.24 -4.98 5.89
CA ALA A 22 16.43 -5.84 5.04
C ALA A 22 15.60 -6.79 5.92
N PHE A 23 14.53 -6.28 6.52
CA PHE A 23 13.52 -7.14 7.14
C PHE A 23 12.57 -7.66 6.07
N ALA A 24 12.86 -8.90 5.68
CA ALA A 24 11.91 -10.00 5.54
C ALA A 24 10.55 -9.67 4.90
N GLN A 25 10.44 -9.99 3.62
CA GLN A 25 9.20 -10.56 3.08
C GLN A 25 8.93 -11.88 3.82
N ASN A 26 8.17 -11.86 4.91
CA ASN A 26 7.65 -13.08 5.52
C ASN A 26 6.18 -12.92 5.93
N GLY A 27 5.38 -13.85 5.42
CA GLY A 27 4.08 -14.30 5.95
C GLY A 27 3.16 -13.28 6.60
N GLY A 28 2.21 -12.73 5.83
CA GLY A 28 1.06 -12.04 6.39
C GLY A 28 0.05 -11.75 5.30
N GLY A 29 -0.93 -12.63 5.12
CA GLY A 29 -2.08 -12.44 4.23
C GLY A 29 -3.04 -11.35 4.72
N GLY A 30 -2.51 -10.18 5.07
CA GLY A 30 -3.24 -9.02 5.56
C GLY A 30 -3.61 -8.09 4.40
N PHE A 31 -4.91 -7.87 4.21
CA PHE A 31 -5.56 -6.70 3.61
C PHE A 31 -4.79 -5.89 2.55
N ARG A 32 -4.07 -6.55 1.63
CA ARG A 32 -3.53 -5.87 0.46
C ARG A 32 -4.71 -5.45 -0.40
N GLY A 33 -5.04 -4.16 -0.34
CA GLY A 33 -6.02 -3.52 -1.19
C GLY A 33 -5.80 -3.94 -2.64
N GLY A 34 -6.90 -4.22 -3.34
CA GLY A 34 -6.90 -4.84 -4.67
C GLY A 34 -6.04 -4.18 -5.74
N MET A 35 -5.64 -2.93 -5.53
CA MET A 35 -4.83 -2.16 -6.46
C MET A 35 -3.40 -2.66 -6.63
N ASP A 36 -2.80 -3.29 -5.60
CA ASP A 36 -1.42 -3.78 -5.71
C ASP A 36 -1.26 -5.01 -6.62
N ARG A 37 -2.38 -5.61 -7.04
CA ARG A 37 -2.36 -6.81 -7.91
C ARG A 37 -2.66 -6.52 -9.37
N MET A 38 -3.03 -5.29 -9.72
CA MET A 38 -3.20 -4.93 -11.13
C MET A 38 -1.84 -4.70 -11.77
N ASN A 39 -1.58 -5.39 -12.87
CA ASN A 39 -0.36 -5.21 -13.64
C ASN A 39 -0.48 -3.95 -14.51
N TYR A 40 -0.08 -2.81 -13.94
CA TYR A 40 -0.11 -1.50 -14.60
C TYR A 40 0.84 -1.39 -15.81
N ASP A 41 1.76 -2.33 -15.99
CA ASP A 41 2.69 -2.34 -17.14
C ASP A 41 1.92 -2.46 -18.46
N GLN A 42 0.72 -3.03 -18.42
CA GLN A 42 -0.14 -3.15 -19.59
C GLN A 42 -0.75 -1.81 -20.04
N LEU A 43 -0.76 -0.77 -19.19
CA LEU A 43 -1.40 0.51 -19.49
C LEU A 43 -0.49 1.52 -20.22
N ASN A 44 0.76 1.16 -20.52
CA ASN A 44 1.73 2.06 -21.14
C ASN A 44 1.75 3.44 -20.46
N LEU A 45 1.87 3.44 -19.13
CA LEU A 45 1.78 4.66 -18.34
C LEU A 45 2.91 5.64 -18.67
N THR A 46 2.59 6.93 -18.66
CA THR A 46 3.57 8.00 -18.70
C THR A 46 4.42 8.02 -17.42
N GLU A 47 5.59 8.65 -17.46
CA GLU A 47 6.45 8.77 -16.27
C GLU A 47 5.76 9.49 -15.11
N VAL A 48 4.89 10.46 -15.40
CA VAL A 48 4.09 11.15 -14.38
C VAL A 48 3.07 10.20 -13.74
N GLN A 49 2.35 9.42 -14.56
CA GLN A 49 1.40 8.41 -14.07
C GLN A 49 2.10 7.31 -13.27
N LYS A 50 3.29 6.84 -13.69
CA LYS A 50 4.09 5.86 -12.94
C LYS A 50 4.48 6.38 -11.55
N LYS A 51 4.95 7.64 -11.46
CA LYS A 51 5.26 8.29 -10.19
C LYS A 51 4.02 8.40 -9.29
N GLN A 52 2.86 8.73 -9.87
CA GLN A 52 1.59 8.77 -9.15
C GLN A 52 1.22 7.39 -8.58
N VAL A 53 1.37 6.31 -9.35
CA VAL A 53 1.14 4.93 -8.87
C VAL A 53 2.12 4.58 -7.74
N GLY A 54 3.40 4.95 -7.88
CA GLY A 54 4.41 4.76 -6.83
C GLY A 54 4.02 5.44 -5.51
N ALA A 55 3.70 6.74 -5.56
CA ALA A 55 3.26 7.52 -4.40
C ALA A 55 1.98 6.93 -3.78
N ASN A 56 1.03 6.48 -4.61
CA ASN A 56 -0.20 5.84 -4.14
C ASN A 56 0.07 4.53 -3.38
N ARG A 57 1.04 3.72 -3.83
CA ARG A 57 1.48 2.49 -3.16
C ARG A 57 2.15 2.79 -1.82
N GLU A 58 3.04 3.78 -1.79
CA GLU A 58 3.71 4.22 -0.56
C GLU A 58 2.71 4.74 0.46
N ALA A 59 1.72 5.54 0.04
CA ALA A 59 0.67 6.04 0.91
C ALA A 59 -0.18 4.90 1.50
N GLN A 60 -0.52 3.88 0.70
CA GLN A 60 -1.23 2.70 1.19
C GLN A 60 -0.39 1.91 2.19
N ARG A 61 0.90 1.72 1.90
CA ARG A 61 1.83 1.03 2.80
C ARG A 61 1.95 1.75 4.14
N ALA A 62 2.17 3.06 4.13
CA ALA A 62 2.24 3.88 5.34
C ALA A 62 0.93 3.82 6.14
N GLY A 63 -0.23 3.86 5.46
CA GLY A 63 -1.53 3.68 6.10
C GLY A 63 -1.67 2.31 6.77
N GLN A 64 -1.23 1.24 6.10
CA GLN A 64 -1.26 -0.11 6.65
C GLN A 64 -0.31 -0.26 7.85
N GLU A 65 0.90 0.29 7.78
CA GLU A 65 1.85 0.30 8.88
C GLU A 65 1.29 1.05 10.09
N LYS A 66 0.68 2.22 9.88
CA LYS A 66 0.00 2.97 10.93
C LYS A 66 -1.14 2.18 11.58
N PHE A 67 -1.95 1.49 10.78
CA PHE A 67 -3.01 0.63 11.31
C PHE A 67 -2.43 -0.54 12.11
N ASN A 68 -1.45 -1.26 11.58
CA ASN A 68 -0.82 -2.40 12.26
C ASN A 68 -0.12 -1.98 13.56
N ALA A 69 0.51 -0.80 13.58
CA ALA A 69 1.13 -0.23 14.78
C ALA A 69 0.10 0.10 15.87
N SER A 70 -1.13 0.44 15.48
CA SER A 70 -2.21 0.73 16.43
C SER A 70 -2.80 -0.51 17.08
N LEU A 71 -2.54 -1.72 16.57
CA LEU A 71 -3.14 -2.97 17.07
C LEU A 71 -2.53 -3.41 18.40
N THR A 72 -3.41 -3.91 19.29
CA THR A 72 -3.01 -4.52 20.56
C THR A 72 -2.39 -5.90 20.35
N ALA A 73 -1.73 -6.43 21.38
CA ALA A 73 -1.15 -7.78 21.33
C ALA A 73 -2.20 -8.86 21.02
N ASP A 74 -3.39 -8.77 21.61
CA ASP A 74 -4.44 -9.76 21.37
C ASP A 74 -5.04 -9.64 19.96
N GLN A 75 -5.17 -8.44 19.43
CA GLN A 75 -5.58 -8.22 18.04
C GLN A 75 -4.56 -8.78 17.04
N LYS A 76 -3.26 -8.66 17.35
CA LYS A 76 -2.17 -9.26 16.53
C LYS A 76 -2.22 -10.78 16.57
N LYS A 77 -2.48 -11.39 17.74
CA LYS A 77 -2.70 -12.84 17.85
C LYS A 77 -3.88 -13.31 16.98
N ILE A 78 -4.99 -12.55 16.95
CA ILE A 78 -6.11 -12.86 16.03
C ILE A 78 -5.61 -12.89 14.59
N MET A 79 -4.76 -11.94 14.16
CA MET A 79 -4.23 -11.89 12.80
C MET A 79 -3.29 -13.05 12.44
N GLU A 80 -2.54 -13.55 13.43
CA GLU A 80 -1.57 -14.64 13.28
C GLU A 80 -2.21 -16.02 13.40
N ASP A 81 -3.44 -16.11 13.93
CA ASP A 81 -4.13 -17.38 14.11
C ASP A 81 -4.50 -18.03 12.76
N THR A 82 -3.73 -19.05 12.40
CA THR A 82 -3.91 -19.84 11.19
C THR A 82 -4.92 -20.98 11.35
N SER A 83 -5.39 -21.24 12.58
CA SER A 83 -6.38 -22.30 12.86
C SER A 83 -7.80 -21.90 12.45
N ILE A 84 -8.07 -20.60 12.36
CA ILE A 84 -9.36 -20.04 11.95
C ILE A 84 -9.38 -19.63 10.47
N GLN A 85 -10.57 -19.77 9.86
CA GLN A 85 -10.78 -19.38 8.47
C GLN A 85 -10.50 -17.88 8.27
N PRO A 86 -9.89 -17.45 7.14
CA PRO A 86 -9.53 -16.05 6.93
C PRO A 86 -10.70 -15.06 7.09
N ARG A 87 -11.90 -15.47 6.68
CA ARG A 87 -13.12 -14.65 6.82
C ARG A 87 -13.51 -14.47 8.29
N GLU A 88 -13.44 -15.55 9.07
CA GLU A 88 -13.75 -15.52 10.50
C GLU A 88 -12.69 -14.70 11.26
N ARG A 89 -11.41 -14.89 10.92
CA ARG A 89 -10.31 -14.06 11.44
C ARG A 89 -10.54 -12.58 11.24
N PHE A 90 -10.97 -12.18 10.05
CA PHE A 90 -11.31 -10.79 9.78
C PHE A 90 -12.48 -10.28 10.62
N GLN A 91 -13.54 -11.07 10.75
CA GLN A 91 -14.70 -10.69 11.56
C GLN A 91 -14.33 -10.51 13.03
N LYS A 92 -13.53 -11.44 13.59
CA LYS A 92 -13.02 -11.35 14.96
C LYS A 92 -12.16 -10.10 15.16
N LEU A 93 -11.23 -9.84 14.23
CA LEU A 93 -10.41 -8.63 14.28
C LEU A 93 -11.29 -7.38 14.25
N GLN A 94 -12.21 -7.28 13.29
CA GLN A 94 -13.11 -6.13 13.14
C GLN A 94 -13.97 -5.86 14.38
N ALA A 95 -14.50 -6.92 14.99
CA ALA A 95 -15.29 -6.82 16.22
C ALA A 95 -14.45 -6.27 17.38
N SER A 96 -13.16 -6.59 17.42
CA SER A 96 -12.24 -6.17 18.47
C SER A 96 -11.65 -4.76 18.29
N LEU A 97 -11.84 -4.11 17.14
CA LEU A 97 -11.23 -2.80 16.87
C LEU A 97 -11.88 -1.68 17.68
N THR A 98 -11.06 -0.77 18.21
CA THR A 98 -11.50 0.45 18.89
C THR A 98 -12.03 1.48 17.90
N ALA A 99 -12.69 2.54 18.40
CA ALA A 99 -13.15 3.64 17.58
C ALA A 99 -12.00 4.32 16.81
N ASP A 100 -10.86 4.55 17.47
CA ASP A 100 -9.69 5.19 16.85
C ASP A 100 -9.08 4.32 15.74
N GLN A 101 -8.97 3.01 15.98
CA GLN A 101 -8.48 2.05 14.98
C GLN A 101 -9.40 1.98 13.76
N LYS A 102 -10.72 2.04 13.98
CA LYS A 102 -11.72 2.11 12.91
C LYS A 102 -11.61 3.43 12.13
N ALA A 103 -11.36 4.55 12.80
CA ALA A 103 -11.14 5.84 12.15
C ALA A 103 -9.88 5.82 11.26
N ILE A 104 -8.79 5.20 11.72
CA ILE A 104 -7.57 5.00 10.90
C ILE A 104 -7.90 4.17 9.65
N GLN A 105 -8.66 3.08 9.80
CA GLN A 105 -9.05 2.24 8.67
C GLN A 105 -9.92 3.02 7.66
N GLN A 106 -10.90 3.79 8.12
CA GLN A 106 -11.74 4.62 7.27
C GLN A 106 -10.93 5.69 6.54
N ALA A 107 -10.01 6.37 7.21
CA ALA A 107 -9.13 7.36 6.60
C ALA A 107 -8.24 6.73 5.51
N ASN A 108 -7.68 5.54 5.77
CA ASN A 108 -6.91 4.80 4.77
C ASN A 108 -7.76 4.39 3.55
N MET A 109 -9.01 3.96 3.78
CA MET A 109 -9.95 3.63 2.70
C MET A 109 -10.29 4.86 1.85
N GLU A 110 -10.57 6.00 2.48
CA GLU A 110 -10.90 7.24 1.78
C GLU A 110 -9.70 7.76 0.98
N LEU A 111 -8.50 7.73 1.56
CA LEU A 111 -7.26 8.07 0.86
C LEU A 111 -7.06 7.17 -0.37
N GLY A 112 -7.23 5.86 -0.21
CA GLY A 112 -7.15 4.92 -1.33
C GLY A 112 -8.19 5.20 -2.43
N ARG A 113 -9.41 5.60 -2.05
CA ARG A 113 -10.44 6.02 -3.02
C ARG A 113 -10.03 7.27 -3.78
N LYS A 114 -9.62 8.33 -3.08
CA LYS A 114 -9.18 9.60 -3.71
C LYS A 114 -7.99 9.38 -4.64
N ASN A 115 -7.01 8.60 -4.20
CA ASN A 115 -5.84 8.24 -5.01
C ASN A 115 -6.22 7.46 -6.27
N ARG A 116 -7.25 6.58 -6.18
CA ARG A 116 -7.80 5.89 -7.35
C ARG A 116 -8.42 6.86 -8.34
N GLU A 117 -9.32 7.72 -7.84
CA GLU A 117 -10.06 8.67 -8.66
C GLU A 117 -9.10 9.63 -9.38
N ALA A 118 -8.08 10.12 -8.67
CA ALA A 118 -7.03 10.95 -9.26
C ALA A 118 -6.19 10.23 -10.31
N PHE A 119 -5.95 8.93 -10.16
CA PHE A 119 -5.25 8.13 -11.17
C PHE A 119 -6.14 7.85 -12.37
N GLU A 120 -7.40 7.44 -12.16
CA GLU A 120 -8.38 7.21 -13.24
C GLU A 120 -8.59 8.49 -14.08
N ALA A 121 -8.62 9.65 -13.43
CA ALA A 121 -8.74 10.95 -14.11
C ALA A 121 -7.48 11.35 -14.90
N SER A 122 -6.31 10.78 -14.59
CA SER A 122 -5.07 11.06 -15.33
C SER A 122 -4.87 10.16 -16.55
N LEU A 123 -5.70 9.13 -16.73
CA LEU A 123 -5.64 8.22 -17.87
C LEU A 123 -6.18 8.85 -19.15
N SER A 124 -5.56 8.53 -20.28
CA SER A 124 -6.17 8.78 -21.59
C SER A 124 -7.40 7.88 -21.80
N ALA A 125 -8.22 8.18 -22.82
CA ALA A 125 -9.39 7.36 -23.14
C ALA A 125 -9.02 5.88 -23.43
N GLU A 126 -7.92 5.66 -24.17
CA GLU A 126 -7.42 4.31 -24.48
C GLU A 126 -6.91 3.59 -23.23
N GLN A 127 -6.15 4.28 -22.38
CA GLN A 127 -5.67 3.73 -21.12
C GLN A 127 -6.82 3.40 -20.18
N LYS A 128 -7.85 4.26 -20.13
CA LYS A 128 -9.04 4.07 -19.31
C LYS A 128 -9.84 2.86 -19.75
N ALA A 129 -10.06 2.68 -21.05
CA ALA A 129 -10.75 1.51 -21.58
C ALA A 129 -10.05 0.20 -21.16
N LYS A 130 -8.72 0.15 -21.29
CA LYS A 130 -7.91 -1.00 -20.86
C LYS A 130 -7.93 -1.20 -19.35
N TYR A 131 -7.89 -0.11 -18.58
CA TYR A 131 -8.00 -0.17 -17.13
C TYR A 131 -9.35 -0.75 -16.68
N ASP A 132 -10.45 -0.32 -17.31
CA ASP A 132 -11.79 -0.80 -17.00
C ASP A 132 -11.96 -2.28 -17.39
N GLU A 133 -11.37 -2.74 -18.50
CA GLU A 133 -11.29 -4.17 -18.87
C GLU A 133 -10.51 -4.99 -17.83
N MET A 134 -9.32 -4.53 -17.45
CA MET A 134 -8.52 -5.19 -16.41
C MET A 134 -9.28 -5.30 -15.10
N ARG A 135 -10.03 -4.26 -14.72
CA ARG A 135 -10.85 -4.23 -13.51
C ARG A 135 -12.04 -5.20 -13.58
N ALA A 136 -12.69 -5.32 -14.74
CA ALA A 136 -13.76 -6.27 -14.96
C ALA A 136 -13.27 -7.72 -14.83
N ASN A 137 -12.09 -8.01 -15.36
CA ASN A 137 -11.46 -9.34 -15.28
C ASN A 137 -10.92 -9.66 -13.88
N TRP A 138 -10.58 -8.64 -13.09
CA TRP A 138 -10.00 -8.80 -11.76
C TRP A 138 -11.01 -9.10 -10.63
N ARG A 139 -12.31 -9.27 -10.92
CA ARG A 139 -13.37 -9.49 -9.90
C ARG A 139 -12.91 -10.40 -8.75
N PRO A 140 -12.78 -9.87 -7.51
CA PRO A 140 -12.33 -10.67 -6.37
C PRO A 140 -13.42 -11.71 -6.05
N GLY A 141 -13.18 -12.96 -6.47
CA GLY A 141 -14.15 -14.05 -6.39
C GLY A 141 -14.53 -14.68 -7.74
N GLY A 142 -14.03 -14.18 -8.86
CA GLY A 142 -14.26 -14.72 -10.20
C GLY A 142 -13.51 -16.02 -10.47
N ASN A 143 -14.22 -17.15 -10.36
CA ASN A 143 -13.99 -18.43 -11.03
C ASN A 143 -12.57 -19.05 -10.99
N ARG A 144 -12.18 -19.63 -9.85
CA ARG A 144 -11.11 -20.65 -9.77
C ARG A 144 -11.50 -22.03 -10.37
N GLN A 145 -12.65 -22.15 -11.05
CA GLN A 145 -13.13 -23.42 -11.60
C GLN A 145 -12.64 -23.70 -13.03
N ASN A 146 -12.02 -22.75 -13.73
CA ASN A 146 -11.56 -22.91 -15.12
C ASN A 146 -10.03 -22.83 -15.30
N ALA A 147 -9.23 -23.04 -14.25
CA ALA A 147 -7.81 -23.32 -14.46
C ALA A 147 -7.69 -24.80 -14.89
N PRO A 148 -7.15 -25.12 -16.07
CA PRO A 148 -6.86 -26.51 -16.43
C PRO A 148 -5.95 -27.09 -15.35
N ARG A 149 -6.42 -28.13 -14.67
CA ARG A 149 -5.55 -29.00 -13.89
C ARG A 149 -4.76 -29.78 -14.93
N ASN A 150 -3.48 -29.45 -15.06
CA ASN A 150 -2.55 -30.36 -15.70
C ASN A 150 -2.34 -31.49 -14.70
N ASP A 151 -3.06 -32.57 -14.92
CA ASP A 151 -2.84 -33.88 -14.30
C ASP A 151 -1.58 -34.52 -14.90
#